data_AF-A0A353NSC4-F1
#
_entry.id   AF-A0A353NSC4-F1
#
_cell.length_a   1.000
_cell.length_b   1.000
_cell.length_c   1.000
_cell.angle_alpha   90.00
_cell.angle_beta   90.00
_cell.angle_gamma   90.00
#
_symmetry.space_group_name_H-M   'P 1'
#
loop_
_entity.id
_entity.type
_entity.pdbx_description
1 polymer ?
#
loop_
_entity_poly.entity_id
_entity_poly.type
_entity_poly.pdbx_seq_one_letter_code
_entity_poly.pdbx_strand_id
1 'polypeptide(L)'
;MQARSAVIYEELDVFPEVLVIGCGTEGAAAALAVSENQPVTVIDHDTNHDGLSLIKGQTNITVNAGVKVVGLDGFPGQFLVSFMENGEYTKKSFGAIIVALEAQSSYDAKKYNRIELGERILSLSQFIKKDNDYSRQKVTFVLGQADRDSISSYATALSQAIALKEKDADVSILYYDMKVSADHLEQDYELARARGVNFLKYEGDLQILKTDVAATVQYSEPFLEETEQVKLVSDYLVLPEDYVAHPGTADLADVLDVNTGPNGFFQEDNVHFLPIMSNREGIYFIGSCHGPIYGVELEKEIETVKAEVGRFASGKTRVASLQPQVDAEKCAVCLTCYRCCPHHAIEIVHDESLNNMYHSAARMNPLACRHCGICSAECPGKAIQLPNYKDGQILQQLSRPPKIVAFACENSGTLAAELANKIEPELNALIQVVPVPCSGKIDALYLLKALERGADGVLLIACQKENCKYSRGNVRADQRKELVRKRLEAIGLEGDRVDIVHVAANQGNQFNESIRSMVARVNQLGSYPGKVIR
;
A
#
# COMPACT_ATOMS: atom_id res chain seq x y z
N MET A 1 -0.12 31.15 -6.75
CA MET A 1 -1.24 30.29 -7.20
C MET A 1 -1.67 30.76 -8.57
N GLN A 2 -1.41 29.99 -9.64
CA GLN A 2 -2.02 30.26 -10.94
C GLN A 2 -3.54 30.14 -10.80
N ALA A 3 -4.30 31.02 -11.45
CA ALA A 3 -5.76 30.95 -11.49
C ALA A 3 -6.15 29.56 -12.00
N ARG A 4 -6.72 28.73 -11.12
CA ARG A 4 -7.20 27.40 -11.50
C ARG A 4 -8.31 27.62 -12.52
N SER A 5 -8.08 27.18 -13.75
CA SER A 5 -9.13 27.07 -14.76
C SER A 5 -10.34 26.35 -14.16
N ALA A 6 -11.56 26.72 -14.57
CA ALA A 6 -12.77 26.05 -14.13
C ALA A 6 -12.62 24.54 -14.32
N VAL A 7 -12.77 23.77 -13.24
CA VAL A 7 -12.67 22.30 -13.29
C VAL A 7 -13.89 21.79 -14.07
N ILE A 8 -13.63 21.17 -15.22
CA ILE A 8 -14.67 20.50 -16.01
C ILE A 8 -14.98 19.17 -15.32
N TYR A 9 -16.25 18.79 -15.27
CA TYR A 9 -16.67 17.50 -14.72
C TYR A 9 -17.26 16.64 -15.84
N GLU A 10 -16.93 15.36 -15.83
CA GLU A 10 -17.53 14.32 -16.67
C GLU A 10 -18.51 13.49 -15.84
N GLU A 11 -19.63 13.11 -16.43
CA GLU A 11 -20.53 12.08 -15.89
C GLU A 11 -20.23 10.77 -16.59
N LEU A 12 -20.04 9.70 -15.82
CA LEU A 12 -19.71 8.37 -16.31
C LEU A 12 -20.76 7.37 -15.84
N ASP A 13 -21.20 6.50 -16.74
CA ASP A 13 -21.97 5.32 -16.38
C ASP A 13 -21.08 4.30 -15.69
N VAL A 14 -21.53 3.75 -14.57
CA VAL A 14 -20.79 2.79 -13.75
C VAL A 14 -21.71 1.66 -13.31
N PHE A 15 -21.14 0.49 -13.06
CA PHE A 15 -21.88 -0.61 -12.46
C PHE A 15 -22.02 -0.37 -10.96
N PRO A 16 -23.24 -0.44 -10.38
CA PRO A 16 -23.43 -0.27 -8.95
C PRO A 16 -22.97 -1.49 -8.13
N GLU A 17 -22.89 -2.66 -8.78
CA GLU A 17 -22.56 -3.91 -8.09
C GLU A 17 -21.08 -3.98 -7.70
N VAL A 18 -20.81 -4.41 -6.46
CA VAL A 18 -19.46 -4.55 -5.89
C VAL A 18 -19.09 -6.03 -5.77
N LEU A 19 -17.86 -6.37 -6.13
CA LEU A 19 -17.29 -7.69 -5.89
C LEU A 19 -16.52 -7.72 -4.58
N VAL A 20 -16.81 -8.68 -3.69
CA VAL A 20 -16.00 -8.99 -2.51
C VAL A 20 -15.31 -10.33 -2.71
N ILE A 21 -13.99 -10.36 -2.57
CA ILE A 21 -13.15 -11.56 -2.74
C ILE A 21 -12.63 -12.00 -1.39
N GLY A 22 -13.09 -13.17 -0.94
CA GLY A 22 -12.89 -13.68 0.42
C GLY A 22 -14.17 -13.59 1.23
N CYS A 23 -14.60 -14.72 1.78
CA CYS A 23 -15.83 -14.91 2.53
C CYS A 23 -15.57 -15.41 3.96
N GLY A 24 -14.43 -15.02 4.54
CA GLY A 24 -14.21 -15.06 5.98
C GLY A 24 -15.15 -14.12 6.73
N THR A 25 -14.96 -14.00 8.05
CA THR A 25 -15.73 -13.09 8.91
C THR A 25 -15.59 -11.62 8.48
N GLU A 26 -14.40 -11.18 8.11
CA GLU A 26 -14.09 -9.81 7.66
C GLU A 26 -14.76 -9.50 6.31
N GLY A 27 -14.66 -10.42 5.36
CA GLY A 27 -15.30 -10.30 4.05
C GLY A 27 -16.82 -10.31 4.14
N ALA A 28 -17.39 -11.16 4.99
CA ALA A 28 -18.82 -11.18 5.28
C ALA A 28 -19.31 -9.87 5.92
N ALA A 29 -18.57 -9.32 6.89
CA ALA A 29 -18.89 -8.04 7.52
C ALA A 29 -18.88 -6.88 6.50
N ALA A 30 -17.84 -6.82 5.66
CA ALA A 30 -17.77 -5.84 4.58
C ALA A 30 -18.94 -5.98 3.58
N ALA A 31 -19.26 -7.21 3.16
CA ALA A 31 -20.35 -7.48 2.25
C ALA A 31 -21.70 -7.02 2.82
N LEU A 32 -21.99 -7.31 4.09
CA LEU A 32 -23.21 -6.86 4.78
C LEU A 32 -23.32 -5.33 4.75
N ALA A 33 -22.28 -4.63 5.19
CA ALA A 33 -22.28 -3.17 5.29
C ALA A 33 -22.43 -2.48 3.92
N VAL A 34 -21.76 -2.99 2.87
CA VAL A 34 -21.88 -2.44 1.51
C VAL A 34 -23.25 -2.74 0.90
N SER A 35 -23.81 -3.92 1.20
CA SER A 35 -25.11 -4.37 0.68
C SER A 35 -26.30 -3.52 1.13
N GLU A 36 -26.12 -2.65 2.13
CA GLU A 36 -27.15 -1.69 2.55
C GLU A 36 -27.51 -0.70 1.44
N ASN A 37 -26.56 -0.35 0.57
CA ASN A 37 -26.73 0.72 -0.43
C ASN A 37 -26.65 0.25 -1.88
N GLN A 38 -26.05 -0.92 -2.15
CA GLN A 38 -25.87 -1.41 -3.52
C GLN A 38 -25.65 -2.93 -3.57
N PRO A 39 -25.91 -3.60 -4.71
CA PRO A 39 -25.74 -5.04 -4.82
C PRO A 39 -24.29 -5.49 -4.58
N VAL A 40 -24.12 -6.65 -3.94
CA VAL A 40 -22.82 -7.25 -3.68
C VAL A 40 -22.78 -8.68 -4.20
N THR A 41 -21.71 -9.03 -4.92
CA THR A 41 -21.34 -10.43 -5.16
C THR A 41 -20.15 -10.77 -4.27
N VAL A 42 -20.28 -11.81 -3.45
CA VAL A 42 -19.19 -12.38 -2.65
C VAL A 42 -18.72 -13.67 -3.33
N ILE A 43 -17.41 -13.77 -3.54
CA ILE A 43 -16.77 -14.98 -4.04
C ILE A 43 -15.76 -15.51 -3.04
N ASP A 44 -15.62 -16.83 -3.02
CA ASP A 44 -14.52 -17.49 -2.33
C ASP A 44 -14.04 -18.70 -3.13
N HIS A 45 -12.74 -18.95 -3.09
CA HIS A 45 -12.17 -20.15 -3.70
C HIS A 45 -12.47 -21.38 -2.85
N ASP A 46 -12.52 -21.22 -1.53
CA ASP A 46 -12.82 -22.29 -0.60
C ASP A 46 -14.33 -22.38 -0.36
N THR A 47 -14.80 -23.59 -0.07
CA THR A 47 -16.23 -23.86 0.11
C THR A 47 -16.69 -23.81 1.56
N ASN A 48 -15.80 -23.56 2.52
CA ASN A 48 -16.08 -23.73 3.94
C ASN A 48 -15.44 -22.62 4.79
N HIS A 49 -16.12 -21.47 4.84
CA HIS A 49 -15.75 -20.34 5.70
C HIS A 49 -16.93 -19.93 6.58
N ASP A 50 -16.62 -19.55 7.82
CA ASP A 50 -17.61 -19.16 8.82
C ASP A 50 -18.47 -17.97 8.34
N GLY A 51 -17.89 -17.07 7.53
CA GLY A 51 -18.57 -15.91 6.97
C GLY A 51 -19.71 -16.24 6.00
N LEU A 52 -19.69 -17.39 5.32
CA LEU A 52 -20.78 -17.82 4.42
C LEU A 52 -22.11 -17.93 5.18
N SER A 53 -22.07 -18.35 6.45
CA SER A 53 -23.26 -18.48 7.29
C SER A 53 -23.86 -17.13 7.67
N LEU A 54 -23.03 -16.08 7.79
CA LEU A 54 -23.44 -14.74 8.22
C LEU A 54 -24.21 -13.97 7.14
N ILE A 55 -23.92 -14.25 5.87
CA ILE A 55 -24.50 -13.54 4.71
C ILE A 55 -25.58 -14.35 3.98
N LYS A 56 -25.81 -15.60 4.39
CA LYS A 56 -26.78 -16.48 3.74
C LYS A 56 -28.20 -15.94 3.87
N GLY A 57 -28.91 -15.85 2.75
CA GLY A 57 -30.31 -15.41 2.71
C GLY A 57 -30.51 -13.89 2.61
N GLN A 58 -29.43 -13.11 2.53
CA GLN A 58 -29.51 -11.68 2.26
C GLN A 58 -29.89 -11.45 0.79
N THR A 59 -30.89 -10.60 0.53
CA THR A 59 -31.47 -10.41 -0.80
C THR A 59 -30.58 -9.59 -1.75
N ASN A 60 -29.73 -8.72 -1.20
CA ASN A 60 -28.83 -7.87 -1.96
C ASN A 60 -27.39 -8.42 -2.05
N ILE A 61 -27.20 -9.67 -1.62
CA ILE A 61 -25.91 -10.37 -1.65
C ILE A 61 -26.05 -11.66 -2.47
N THR A 62 -25.22 -11.81 -3.49
CA THR A 62 -25.05 -13.06 -4.24
C THR A 62 -23.78 -13.74 -3.77
N VAL A 63 -23.84 -15.04 -3.44
CA VAL A 63 -22.68 -15.79 -2.91
C VAL A 63 -22.32 -16.92 -3.86
N ASN A 64 -21.07 -16.92 -4.31
CA ASN A 64 -20.52 -17.93 -5.22
C ASN A 64 -19.24 -18.54 -4.61
N ALA A 65 -19.35 -19.75 -4.04
CA ALA A 65 -18.22 -20.46 -3.45
C ALA A 65 -17.58 -21.43 -4.46
N GLY A 66 -16.29 -21.75 -4.29
CA GLY A 66 -15.56 -22.60 -5.23
C GLY A 66 -15.16 -21.89 -6.53
N VAL A 67 -15.19 -20.55 -6.55
CA VAL A 67 -14.94 -19.73 -7.74
C VAL A 67 -13.60 -19.02 -7.62
N LYS A 68 -12.76 -19.13 -8.65
CA LYS A 68 -11.47 -18.42 -8.72
C LYS A 68 -11.53 -17.25 -9.69
N VAL A 69 -11.00 -16.09 -9.30
CA VAL A 69 -10.73 -14.99 -10.23
C VAL A 69 -9.49 -15.32 -11.04
N VAL A 70 -9.60 -15.23 -12.37
CA VAL A 70 -8.52 -15.59 -13.30
C VAL A 70 -8.14 -14.47 -14.26
N GLY A 71 -8.87 -13.36 -14.24
CA GLY A 71 -8.52 -12.19 -15.04
C GLY A 71 -9.31 -10.94 -14.66
N LEU A 72 -8.71 -9.79 -14.89
CA LEU A 72 -9.33 -8.48 -14.66
C LEU A 72 -9.03 -7.54 -15.83
N ASP A 73 -10.08 -7.09 -16.50
CA ASP A 73 -10.04 -6.03 -17.49
C ASP A 73 -10.81 -4.79 -16.98
N GLY A 74 -10.63 -3.64 -17.63
CA GLY A 74 -11.41 -2.44 -17.37
C GLY A 74 -10.86 -1.54 -16.25
N PHE A 75 -11.74 -0.68 -15.74
CA PHE A 75 -11.41 0.50 -14.94
C PHE A 75 -12.34 0.61 -13.71
N PRO A 76 -12.04 1.48 -12.72
CA PRO A 76 -12.98 1.74 -11.64
C PRO A 76 -14.33 2.18 -12.21
N GLY A 77 -15.41 1.60 -11.70
CA GLY A 77 -16.77 1.76 -12.19
C GLY A 77 -17.16 0.78 -13.31
N GLN A 78 -16.21 0.13 -13.98
CA GLN A 78 -16.41 -0.73 -15.15
C GLN A 78 -15.38 -1.86 -15.22
N PHE A 79 -15.13 -2.54 -14.11
CA PHE A 79 -14.28 -3.72 -14.10
C PHE A 79 -14.99 -4.87 -14.78
N LEU A 80 -14.31 -5.60 -15.65
CA LEU A 80 -14.77 -6.86 -16.23
C LEU A 80 -13.94 -7.99 -15.63
N VAL A 81 -14.55 -8.74 -14.73
CA VAL A 81 -13.88 -9.80 -13.97
C VAL A 81 -14.14 -11.14 -14.65
N SER A 82 -13.08 -11.91 -14.87
CA SER A 82 -13.15 -13.26 -15.42
C SER A 82 -13.03 -14.28 -14.28
N PHE A 83 -13.99 -15.19 -14.22
CA PHE A 83 -14.08 -16.25 -13.21
C PHE A 83 -13.87 -17.62 -13.85
N MET A 84 -13.34 -18.54 -13.05
CA MET A 84 -13.23 -19.96 -13.37
C MET A 84 -13.92 -20.78 -12.29
N GLU A 85 -14.88 -21.61 -12.70
CA GLU A 85 -15.63 -22.52 -11.84
C GLU A 85 -15.78 -23.86 -12.56
N ASN A 86 -15.33 -24.96 -11.96
CA ASN A 86 -15.42 -26.31 -12.55
C ASN A 86 -14.88 -26.44 -13.98
N GLY A 87 -13.91 -25.59 -14.37
CA GLY A 87 -13.33 -25.55 -15.71
C GLY A 87 -14.10 -24.69 -16.72
N GLU A 88 -15.24 -24.12 -16.33
CA GLU A 88 -15.98 -23.15 -17.14
C GLU A 88 -15.53 -21.72 -16.84
N TYR A 89 -15.46 -20.91 -17.91
CA TYR A 89 -15.07 -19.51 -17.83
C TYR A 89 -16.30 -18.61 -17.98
N THR A 90 -16.50 -17.73 -17.01
CA THR A 90 -17.56 -16.71 -17.06
C THR A 90 -16.98 -15.32 -16.85
N LYS A 91 -17.70 -14.28 -17.32
CA LYS A 91 -17.32 -12.88 -17.11
C LYS A 91 -18.50 -12.10 -16.55
N LYS A 92 -18.23 -11.19 -15.62
CA LYS A 92 -19.23 -10.27 -15.06
C LYS A 92 -18.60 -8.92 -14.74
N SER A 93 -19.38 -7.85 -14.89
CA SER A 93 -18.92 -6.49 -14.65
C SER A 93 -19.25 -5.98 -13.25
N PHE A 94 -18.35 -5.19 -12.66
CA PHE A 94 -18.46 -4.63 -11.32
C PHE A 94 -17.98 -3.17 -11.29
N GLY A 95 -18.52 -2.39 -10.36
CA GLY A 95 -18.08 -1.02 -10.12
C GLY A 95 -16.78 -0.95 -9.32
N ALA A 96 -16.65 -1.84 -8.33
CA ALA A 96 -15.51 -1.90 -7.44
C ALA A 96 -15.21 -3.35 -7.03
N ILE A 97 -13.98 -3.55 -6.56
CA ILE A 97 -13.50 -4.82 -6.02
C ILE A 97 -13.00 -4.57 -4.60
N ILE A 98 -13.42 -5.40 -3.66
CA ILE A 98 -12.96 -5.43 -2.28
C ILE A 98 -12.29 -6.78 -2.09
N VAL A 99 -11.05 -6.79 -1.63
CA VAL A 99 -10.28 -7.98 -1.29
C VAL A 99 -10.24 -8.09 0.23
N ALA A 100 -10.72 -9.21 0.75
CA ALA A 100 -10.81 -9.54 2.17
C ALA A 100 -10.39 -10.99 2.41
N LEU A 101 -9.23 -11.37 1.85
CA LEU A 101 -8.61 -12.67 2.09
C LEU A 101 -7.93 -12.67 3.46
N GLU A 102 -8.61 -13.23 4.47
CA GLU A 102 -8.15 -13.22 5.86
C GLU A 102 -6.75 -13.85 6.02
N ALA A 103 -5.96 -13.27 6.93
CA ALA A 103 -4.68 -13.84 7.35
C ALA A 103 -4.88 -15.21 8.01
N GLN A 104 -3.91 -16.10 7.83
CA GLN A 104 -3.93 -17.42 8.44
C GLN A 104 -2.96 -17.49 9.61
N SER A 105 -3.38 -18.12 10.70
CA SER A 105 -2.49 -18.50 11.80
C SER A 105 -1.60 -19.68 11.36
N SER A 106 -0.29 -19.53 11.53
CA SER A 106 0.70 -20.56 11.20
C SER A 106 1.62 -20.80 12.38
N TYR A 107 1.60 -22.02 12.92
CA TYR A 107 2.49 -22.41 14.00
C TYR A 107 3.86 -22.81 13.46
N ASP A 108 4.90 -22.00 13.74
CA ASP A 108 6.28 -22.37 13.46
C ASP A 108 6.96 -23.00 14.68
N ALA A 109 7.06 -24.33 14.68
CA ALA A 109 7.74 -25.09 15.73
C ALA A 109 9.20 -24.64 15.93
N LYS A 110 9.89 -24.11 14.91
CA LYS A 110 11.29 -23.66 15.04
C LYS A 110 11.44 -22.51 16.03
N LYS A 111 10.44 -21.62 16.14
CA LYS A 111 10.42 -20.52 17.11
C LYS A 111 10.22 -20.99 18.54
N TYR A 112 9.75 -22.22 18.72
CA TYR A 112 9.47 -22.85 20.01
C TYR A 112 10.36 -24.09 20.25
N ASN A 113 11.63 -24.04 19.85
CA ASN A 113 12.61 -25.10 20.06
C ASN A 113 12.18 -26.48 19.49
N ARG A 114 11.46 -26.45 18.38
CA ARG A 114 10.90 -27.62 17.67
C ARG A 114 9.89 -28.42 18.48
N ILE A 115 9.15 -27.76 19.36
CA ILE A 115 8.05 -28.38 20.08
C ILE A 115 6.89 -28.68 19.15
N GLU A 116 6.34 -29.88 19.30
CA GLU A 116 5.10 -30.29 18.66
C GLU A 116 3.90 -30.03 19.57
N LEU A 117 2.83 -29.52 18.96
CA LEU A 117 1.54 -29.36 19.61
C LEU A 117 0.95 -30.72 20.00
N GLY A 118 0.04 -30.74 20.98
CA GLY A 118 -0.58 -31.96 21.49
C GLY A 118 -1.78 -31.69 22.39
N GLU A 119 -2.02 -32.55 23.37
CA GLU A 119 -3.17 -32.37 24.28
C GLU A 119 -2.98 -31.21 25.26
N ARG A 120 -1.76 -31.04 25.78
CA ARG A 120 -1.40 -30.03 26.80
C ARG A 120 -0.71 -28.79 26.25
N ILE A 121 0.00 -28.93 25.13
CA ILE A 121 0.65 -27.80 24.45
C ILE A 121 -0.20 -27.48 23.23
N LEU A 122 -0.89 -26.35 23.27
CA LEU A 122 -1.85 -25.94 22.27
C LEU A 122 -1.37 -24.68 21.60
N SER A 123 -1.69 -24.52 20.32
CA SER A 123 -1.61 -23.19 19.73
C SER A 123 -2.73 -22.29 20.25
N LEU A 124 -2.61 -20.98 20.14
CA LEU A 124 -3.65 -20.06 20.63
C LEU A 124 -4.98 -20.29 19.88
N SER A 125 -4.94 -20.47 18.55
CA SER A 125 -6.16 -20.77 17.79
C SER A 125 -6.77 -22.14 18.12
N GLN A 126 -5.95 -23.15 18.42
CA GLN A 126 -6.45 -24.45 18.91
C GLN A 126 -7.09 -24.33 20.29
N PHE A 127 -6.51 -23.53 21.18
CA PHE A 127 -7.02 -23.30 22.53
C PHE A 127 -8.42 -22.67 22.49
N ILE A 128 -8.63 -21.65 21.65
CA ILE A 128 -9.91 -20.95 21.51
C ILE A 128 -11.02 -21.86 20.95
N LYS A 129 -10.67 -22.74 20.00
CA LYS A 129 -11.63 -23.66 19.38
C LYS A 129 -12.02 -24.84 20.29
N LYS A 130 -11.19 -25.18 21.28
CA LYS A 130 -11.45 -26.28 22.20
C LYS A 130 -12.35 -25.83 23.35
N ASP A 131 -13.53 -26.44 23.44
CA ASP A 131 -14.41 -26.30 24.60
C ASP A 131 -14.02 -27.31 25.70
N ASN A 132 -12.90 -27.05 26.36
CA ASN A 132 -12.43 -27.85 27.50
C ASN A 132 -12.76 -27.14 28.82
N ASP A 133 -13.02 -27.92 29.87
CA ASP A 133 -13.08 -27.39 31.23
C ASP A 133 -11.67 -27.23 31.80
N TYR A 134 -11.25 -25.98 31.97
CA TYR A 134 -9.96 -25.60 32.54
C TYR A 134 -10.05 -25.24 34.04
N SER A 135 -11.19 -25.49 34.70
CA SER A 135 -11.35 -25.19 36.13
C SER A 135 -10.30 -25.92 36.96
N ARG A 136 -9.66 -25.18 37.88
CA ARG A 136 -8.56 -25.64 38.75
C ARG A 136 -7.31 -26.13 38.01
N GLN A 137 -7.19 -25.87 36.71
CA GLN A 137 -5.99 -26.15 35.92
C GLN A 137 -5.06 -24.95 35.95
N LYS A 138 -3.75 -25.21 35.78
CA LYS A 138 -2.73 -24.20 35.54
C LYS A 138 -2.56 -23.98 34.05
N VAL A 139 -2.97 -22.82 33.55
CA VAL A 139 -2.86 -22.44 32.14
C VAL A 139 -1.80 -21.34 32.00
N THR A 140 -0.89 -21.51 31.05
CA THR A 140 0.13 -20.49 30.75
C THR A 140 0.08 -20.09 29.29
N PHE A 141 -0.01 -18.79 29.03
CA PHE A 141 0.16 -18.21 27.70
C PHE A 141 1.59 -17.70 27.53
N VAL A 142 2.21 -17.95 26.38
CA VAL A 142 3.58 -17.50 26.07
C VAL A 142 3.53 -16.45 24.95
N LEU A 143 3.73 -15.17 25.27
CA LEU A 143 3.60 -14.06 24.34
C LEU A 143 4.98 -13.52 23.90
N GLY A 144 5.08 -13.07 22.65
CA GLY A 144 6.29 -12.43 22.12
C GLY A 144 7.35 -13.38 21.54
N GLN A 145 7.10 -14.69 21.52
CA GLN A 145 8.03 -15.67 20.95
C GLN A 145 7.80 -15.88 19.45
N ALA A 146 6.53 -16.02 19.01
CA ALA A 146 6.18 -16.09 17.59
C ALA A 146 6.37 -14.73 16.91
N ASP A 147 5.60 -13.75 17.38
CA ASP A 147 5.64 -12.37 16.93
C ASP A 147 5.63 -11.44 18.15
N ARG A 148 6.63 -10.55 18.21
CA ARG A 148 6.81 -9.58 19.30
C ARG A 148 5.82 -8.43 19.21
N ASP A 149 5.25 -8.18 18.04
CA ASP A 149 4.41 -7.02 17.77
C ASP A 149 2.94 -7.40 17.49
N SER A 150 2.58 -8.69 17.61
CA SER A 150 1.21 -9.18 17.39
C SER A 150 0.22 -8.69 18.46
N ILE A 151 -0.41 -7.54 18.23
CA ILE A 151 -1.47 -7.01 19.11
C ILE A 151 -2.60 -8.04 19.29
N SER A 152 -3.01 -8.71 18.21
CA SER A 152 -4.13 -9.66 18.22
C SER A 152 -3.88 -10.86 19.14
N SER A 153 -2.64 -11.39 19.19
CA SER A 153 -2.30 -12.48 20.11
C SER A 153 -2.36 -12.05 21.58
N TYR A 154 -1.88 -10.85 21.89
CA TYR A 154 -1.88 -10.32 23.26
C TYR A 154 -3.30 -10.04 23.74
N ALA A 155 -4.10 -9.37 22.90
CA ALA A 155 -5.50 -9.11 23.16
C ALA A 155 -6.29 -10.39 23.45
N THR A 156 -6.12 -11.39 22.58
CA THR A 156 -6.81 -12.66 22.71
C THR A 156 -6.38 -13.40 23.98
N ALA A 157 -5.08 -13.43 24.29
CA ALA A 157 -4.58 -14.05 25.52
C ALA A 157 -5.09 -13.34 26.79
N LEU A 158 -5.16 -12.01 26.79
CA LEU A 158 -5.74 -11.24 27.91
C LEU A 158 -7.22 -11.57 28.11
N SER A 159 -8.01 -11.53 27.03
CA SER A 159 -9.44 -11.88 27.06
C SER A 159 -9.67 -13.31 27.59
N GLN A 160 -8.90 -14.28 27.08
CA GLN A 160 -8.98 -15.66 27.56
C GLN A 160 -8.54 -15.80 29.02
N ALA A 161 -7.48 -15.11 29.44
CA ALA A 161 -7.01 -15.14 30.82
C ALA A 161 -8.05 -14.61 31.81
N ILE A 162 -8.74 -13.52 31.45
CA ILE A 162 -9.84 -12.94 32.23
C ILE A 162 -10.99 -13.93 32.37
N ALA A 163 -11.41 -14.57 31.27
CA ALA A 163 -12.49 -15.55 31.25
C ALA A 163 -12.14 -16.83 32.03
N LEU A 164 -10.89 -17.30 31.94
CA LEU A 164 -10.40 -18.46 32.70
C LEU A 164 -10.39 -18.22 34.21
N LYS A 165 -10.03 -17.00 34.65
CA LYS A 165 -10.08 -16.63 36.07
C LYS A 165 -11.51 -16.64 36.62
N GLU A 166 -12.53 -16.31 35.82
CA GLU A 166 -13.94 -16.44 36.23
C GLU A 166 -14.35 -17.90 36.47
N LYS A 167 -13.65 -18.86 35.84
CA LYS A 167 -13.88 -20.29 35.96
C LYS A 167 -12.95 -21.00 36.96
N ASP A 168 -12.31 -20.26 37.86
CA ASP A 168 -11.42 -20.79 38.92
C ASP A 168 -10.15 -21.48 38.37
N ALA A 169 -9.60 -21.01 37.24
CA ALA A 169 -8.31 -21.46 36.72
C ALA A 169 -7.14 -20.64 37.29
N ASP A 170 -5.96 -21.26 37.42
CA ASP A 170 -4.72 -20.56 37.72
C ASP A 170 -4.03 -20.17 36.41
N VAL A 171 -3.91 -18.86 36.15
CA VAL A 171 -3.50 -18.34 34.84
C VAL A 171 -2.22 -17.53 34.99
N SER A 172 -1.25 -17.86 34.16
CA SER A 172 -0.02 -17.09 33.99
C SER A 172 0.16 -16.63 32.55
N ILE A 173 0.67 -15.43 32.36
CA ILE A 173 1.08 -14.89 31.07
C ILE A 173 2.59 -14.64 31.15
N LEU A 174 3.34 -15.43 30.40
CA LEU A 174 4.77 -15.28 30.19
C LEU A 174 4.98 -14.39 28.96
N TYR A 175 5.62 -13.23 29.09
CA TYR A 175 5.70 -12.23 28.00
C TYR A 175 7.09 -11.62 27.86
N TYR A 176 7.46 -11.23 26.63
CA TYR A 176 8.69 -10.48 26.37
C TYR A 176 8.48 -8.99 26.67
N ASP A 177 7.61 -8.34 25.90
CA ASP A 177 7.15 -6.97 26.13
C ASP A 177 5.63 -6.93 26.02
N MET A 178 4.94 -6.33 26.99
CA MET A 178 3.47 -6.28 26.99
C MET A 178 2.98 -5.29 25.92
N LYS A 179 2.14 -5.77 24.98
CA LYS A 179 1.58 -4.96 23.89
C LYS A 179 0.11 -4.66 24.16
N VAL A 180 -0.14 -3.45 24.67
CA VAL A 180 -1.45 -2.97 25.14
C VAL A 180 -1.83 -1.62 24.53
N SER A 181 -1.28 -1.33 23.35
CA SER A 181 -1.44 -0.04 22.66
C SER A 181 -2.77 0.13 21.92
N ALA A 182 -3.58 -0.92 21.78
CA ALA A 182 -4.88 -0.84 21.13
C ALA A 182 -5.98 -0.48 22.13
N ASP A 183 -7.13 -0.06 21.60
CA ASP A 183 -8.28 0.38 22.39
C ASP A 183 -8.64 -0.68 23.45
N HIS A 184 -8.84 -0.20 24.69
CA HIS A 184 -9.20 -1.00 25.88
C HIS A 184 -8.16 -2.03 26.37
N LEU A 185 -7.07 -2.31 25.65
CA LEU A 185 -6.13 -3.36 26.07
C LEU A 185 -5.38 -3.06 27.37
N GLU A 186 -5.07 -1.80 27.66
CA GLU A 186 -4.51 -1.42 28.97
C GLU A 186 -5.52 -1.72 30.09
N GLN A 187 -6.81 -1.45 29.86
CA GLN A 187 -7.87 -1.71 30.83
C GLN A 187 -8.07 -3.21 31.05
N ASP A 188 -8.01 -4.01 29.98
CA ASP A 188 -8.06 -5.47 30.06
C ASP A 188 -6.85 -6.03 30.81
N TYR A 189 -5.66 -5.47 30.57
CA TYR A 189 -4.45 -5.82 31.30
C TYR A 189 -4.58 -5.52 32.80
N GLU A 190 -5.04 -4.33 33.18
CA GLU A 190 -5.30 -3.96 34.57
C GLU A 190 -6.35 -4.88 35.21
N LEU A 191 -7.43 -5.19 34.48
CA LEU A 191 -8.49 -6.09 34.95
C LEU A 191 -7.97 -7.52 35.17
N ALA A 192 -7.18 -8.04 34.24
CA ALA A 192 -6.55 -9.36 34.37
C ALA A 192 -5.65 -9.41 35.61
N ARG A 193 -4.84 -8.37 35.85
CA ARG A 193 -4.01 -8.26 37.06
C ARG A 193 -4.84 -8.20 38.34
N ALA A 194 -5.91 -7.40 38.35
CA ALA A 194 -6.80 -7.28 39.50
C ALA A 194 -7.49 -8.61 39.85
N ARG A 195 -7.72 -9.47 38.85
CA ARG A 195 -8.26 -10.84 39.00
C ARG A 195 -7.20 -11.88 39.36
N GLY A 196 -5.94 -11.49 39.54
CA GLY A 196 -4.86 -12.38 39.96
C GLY A 196 -4.29 -13.24 38.83
N VAL A 197 -4.31 -12.77 37.58
CA VAL A 197 -3.47 -13.33 36.51
C VAL A 197 -2.01 -12.97 36.81
N ASN A 198 -1.13 -13.98 36.80
CA ASN A 198 0.29 -13.78 37.03
C ASN A 198 0.97 -13.33 35.73
N PHE A 199 1.70 -12.22 35.76
CA PHE A 199 2.45 -11.73 34.61
C PHE A 199 3.94 -11.88 34.88
N LEU A 200 4.62 -12.66 34.05
CA LEU A 200 6.02 -13.07 34.22
C LEU A 200 6.81 -12.59 33.00
N LYS A 201 7.85 -11.78 33.20
CA LYS A 201 8.63 -11.24 32.08
C LYS A 201 9.73 -12.25 31.76
N TYR A 202 10.01 -12.45 30.48
CA TYR A 202 11.20 -13.18 30.08
C TYR A 202 12.10 -12.37 29.16
N GLU A 203 13.37 -12.72 29.20
CA GLU A 203 14.37 -12.31 28.22
C GLU A 203 15.08 -13.52 27.62
N GLY A 204 15.60 -13.34 26.41
CA GLY A 204 16.29 -14.39 25.68
C GLY A 204 15.37 -15.51 25.19
N ASP A 205 15.98 -16.67 24.92
CA ASP A 205 15.29 -17.84 24.39
C ASP A 205 14.59 -18.64 25.49
N LEU A 206 13.42 -19.17 25.15
CA LEU A 206 12.65 -20.07 26.01
C LEU A 206 13.09 -21.52 25.80
N GLN A 207 13.11 -22.33 26.86
CA GLN A 207 13.22 -23.78 26.74
C GLN A 207 11.93 -24.45 27.23
N ILE A 208 11.19 -25.02 26.29
CA ILE A 208 9.97 -25.76 26.58
C ILE A 208 10.31 -27.24 26.72
N LEU A 209 9.91 -27.84 27.84
CA LEU A 209 10.07 -29.25 28.14
C LEU A 209 8.70 -29.93 28.18
N LYS A 210 8.54 -30.98 27.38
CA LYS A 210 7.33 -31.80 27.34
C LYS A 210 7.46 -32.97 28.31
N THR A 211 6.48 -33.13 29.20
CA THR A 211 6.29 -34.34 30.00
C THR A 211 4.86 -34.85 29.82
N ASP A 212 4.60 -36.11 30.16
CA ASP A 212 3.27 -36.71 30.03
C ASP A 212 2.22 -36.08 30.96
N VAL A 213 2.67 -35.45 32.05
CA VAL A 213 1.81 -34.91 33.12
C VAL A 213 1.74 -33.39 33.15
N ALA A 214 2.74 -32.68 32.61
CA ALA A 214 2.79 -31.22 32.62
C ALA A 214 3.63 -30.65 31.45
N ALA A 215 3.31 -29.41 31.06
CA ALA A 215 4.16 -28.60 30.19
C ALA A 215 5.02 -27.67 31.07
N THR A 216 6.33 -27.68 30.88
CA THR A 216 7.25 -26.81 31.64
C THR A 216 7.95 -25.85 30.70
N VAL A 217 7.98 -24.56 31.06
CA VAL A 217 8.79 -23.55 30.38
C VAL A 217 9.92 -23.12 31.30
N GLN A 218 11.15 -23.15 30.79
CA GLN A 218 12.31 -22.53 31.42
C GLN A 218 12.60 -21.21 30.72
N TYR A 219 12.82 -20.16 31.51
CA TYR A 219 13.07 -18.81 31.02
C TYR A 219 13.97 -18.03 31.97
N SER A 220 14.57 -16.96 31.47
CA SER A 220 15.32 -16.00 32.29
C SER A 220 14.40 -14.84 32.67
N GLU A 221 14.27 -14.56 33.97
CA GLU A 221 13.49 -13.43 34.49
C GLU A 221 14.45 -12.26 34.78
N PRO A 222 14.37 -11.14 34.04
CA PRO A 222 15.34 -10.03 34.15
C PRO A 222 15.44 -9.40 35.54
N PHE A 223 14.41 -9.53 36.38
CA PHE A 223 14.41 -8.95 37.73
C PHE A 223 14.94 -9.89 38.83
N LEU A 224 15.37 -11.11 38.48
CA LEU A 224 15.91 -12.10 39.42
C LEU A 224 17.39 -12.39 39.13
N GLU A 225 18.27 -11.45 39.52
CA GLU A 225 19.72 -11.48 39.23
C GLU A 225 20.45 -12.77 39.68
N GLU A 226 20.00 -13.41 40.77
CA GLU A 226 20.64 -14.61 41.33
C GLU A 226 20.07 -15.94 40.79
N THR A 227 19.08 -15.88 39.89
CA THR A 227 18.43 -17.07 39.32
C THR A 227 18.68 -17.15 37.81
N GLU A 228 19.57 -18.03 37.36
CA GLU A 228 19.89 -18.16 35.93
C GLU A 228 18.68 -18.58 35.08
N GLN A 229 17.80 -19.44 35.61
CA GLN A 229 16.62 -19.98 34.91
C GLN A 229 15.47 -20.25 35.91
N VAL A 230 14.29 -19.72 35.61
CA VAL A 230 13.03 -20.00 36.33
C VAL A 230 12.29 -21.13 35.61
N LYS A 231 11.75 -22.09 36.36
CA LYS A 231 10.90 -23.16 35.80
C LYS A 231 9.44 -22.91 36.14
N LEU A 232 8.63 -22.68 35.12
CA LEU A 232 7.18 -22.55 35.24
C LEU A 232 6.51 -23.84 34.77
N VAL A 233 5.79 -24.50 35.68
CA VAL A 233 5.09 -25.77 35.42
C VAL A 233 3.59 -25.52 35.30
N SER A 234 3.00 -25.97 34.19
CA SER A 234 1.61 -25.72 33.84
C SER A 234 0.93 -26.99 33.33
N ASP A 235 -0.36 -27.13 33.58
CA ASP A 235 -1.16 -28.24 33.04
C ASP A 235 -1.37 -28.06 31.53
N TYR A 236 -1.57 -26.82 31.10
CA TYR A 236 -1.68 -26.40 29.71
C TYR A 236 -0.73 -25.24 29.40
N LEU A 237 -0.09 -25.34 28.24
CA LEU A 237 0.76 -24.30 27.68
C LEU A 237 0.19 -23.86 26.33
N VAL A 238 -0.09 -22.57 26.20
CA VAL A 238 -0.70 -21.98 25.02
C VAL A 238 0.34 -21.11 24.32
N LEU A 239 0.63 -21.48 23.06
CA LEU A 239 1.66 -20.88 22.23
C LEU A 239 1.01 -20.17 21.03
N PRO A 240 1.00 -18.84 20.99
CA PRO A 240 0.51 -18.10 19.82
C PRO A 240 1.26 -18.45 18.54
N GLU A 241 0.51 -18.45 17.46
CA GLU A 241 1.01 -18.61 16.09
C GLU A 241 1.50 -17.29 15.50
N ASP A 242 2.24 -17.38 14.39
CA ASP A 242 2.43 -16.25 13.49
C ASP A 242 1.16 -16.00 12.66
N TYR A 243 0.93 -14.76 12.27
CA TYR A 243 -0.05 -14.43 11.24
C TYR A 243 0.66 -14.30 9.90
N VAL A 244 0.22 -15.08 8.92
CA VAL A 244 0.76 -15.06 7.55
C VAL A 244 -0.33 -14.72 6.55
N ALA A 245 0.06 -14.14 5.42
CA ALA A 245 -0.86 -13.83 4.35
C ALA A 245 -1.55 -15.11 3.83
N HIS A 246 -2.78 -14.96 3.32
CA HIS A 246 -3.51 -16.05 2.71
C HIS A 246 -2.70 -16.70 1.57
N PRO A 247 -2.67 -18.04 1.42
CA PRO A 247 -1.91 -18.71 0.36
C PRO A 247 -2.28 -18.25 -1.06
N GLY A 248 -3.53 -17.83 -1.26
CA GLY A 248 -4.04 -17.27 -2.51
C GLY A 248 -3.67 -15.81 -2.79
N THR A 249 -3.00 -15.12 -1.87
CA THR A 249 -2.70 -13.68 -1.99
C THR A 249 -1.83 -13.37 -3.21
N ALA A 250 -0.75 -14.12 -3.43
CA ALA A 250 0.17 -13.88 -4.55
C ALA A 250 -0.52 -14.06 -5.92
N ASP A 251 -1.24 -15.17 -6.09
CA ASP A 251 -2.02 -15.46 -7.30
C ASP A 251 -3.04 -14.35 -7.58
N LEU A 252 -3.77 -13.90 -6.55
CA LEU A 252 -4.78 -12.86 -6.71
C LEU A 252 -4.15 -11.50 -6.99
N ALA A 253 -3.02 -11.17 -6.34
CA ALA A 253 -2.28 -9.94 -6.58
C ALA A 253 -1.84 -9.83 -8.04
N ASP A 254 -1.32 -10.91 -8.62
CA ASP A 254 -0.92 -10.99 -10.03
C ASP A 254 -2.12 -10.81 -10.97
N VAL A 255 -3.24 -11.49 -10.68
CA VAL A 255 -4.47 -11.39 -11.49
C VAL A 255 -5.06 -9.98 -11.48
N LEU A 256 -5.03 -9.30 -10.34
CA LEU A 256 -5.53 -7.93 -10.19
C LEU A 256 -4.49 -6.86 -10.58
N ASP A 257 -3.24 -7.24 -10.83
CA ASP A 257 -2.06 -6.36 -10.95
C ASP A 257 -1.98 -5.32 -9.82
N VAL A 258 -2.06 -5.81 -8.59
CA VAL A 258 -1.90 -5.02 -7.36
C VAL A 258 -0.61 -5.36 -6.64
N ASN A 259 -0.02 -4.35 -5.99
CA ASN A 259 1.24 -4.53 -5.26
C ASN A 259 0.99 -5.26 -3.91
N THR A 260 1.91 -6.14 -3.56
CA THR A 260 2.00 -6.77 -2.23
C THR A 260 2.98 -6.03 -1.33
N GLY A 261 2.74 -6.10 -0.03
CA GLY A 261 3.58 -5.54 1.02
C GLY A 261 4.56 -6.51 1.65
N PRO A 262 5.14 -6.10 2.80
CA PRO A 262 5.96 -6.96 3.64
C PRO A 262 5.24 -8.26 3.99
N ASN A 263 6.00 -9.34 4.15
CA ASN A 263 5.50 -10.68 4.54
C ASN A 263 4.43 -11.28 3.61
N GLY A 264 4.27 -10.73 2.39
CA GLY A 264 3.35 -11.26 1.38
C GLY A 264 1.89 -10.83 1.56
N PHE A 265 1.60 -9.89 2.47
CA PHE A 265 0.27 -9.30 2.59
C PHE A 265 -0.03 -8.35 1.42
N PHE A 266 -1.29 -7.95 1.26
CA PHE A 266 -1.64 -6.86 0.36
C PHE A 266 -1.15 -5.50 0.87
N GLN A 267 -0.96 -4.55 -0.04
CA GLN A 267 -0.54 -3.16 0.20
C GLN A 267 0.93 -2.96 0.63
N GLU A 268 1.63 -2.06 -0.09
CA GLU A 268 2.96 -1.59 0.29
C GLU A 268 2.90 -0.57 1.44
N ASP A 269 3.94 -0.53 2.27
CA ASP A 269 4.11 0.54 3.27
C ASP A 269 4.37 1.89 2.57
N ASN A 270 3.32 2.69 2.44
CA ASN A 270 3.34 3.96 1.73
C ASN A 270 2.49 5.00 2.45
N VAL A 271 3.13 6.09 2.89
CA VAL A 271 2.49 7.17 3.66
C VAL A 271 1.35 7.89 2.92
N HIS A 272 1.20 7.66 1.61
CA HIS A 272 0.14 8.26 0.80
C HIS A 272 -1.05 7.34 0.58
N PHE A 273 -0.95 6.05 0.91
CA PHE A 273 -2.06 5.11 0.77
C PHE A 273 -2.79 5.03 2.10
N LEU A 274 -4.11 5.21 2.06
CA LEU A 274 -4.94 4.84 3.20
C LEU A 274 -4.89 3.32 3.36
N PRO A 275 -5.09 2.76 4.56
CA PRO A 275 -4.98 1.31 4.82
C PRO A 275 -5.78 0.44 3.84
N ILE A 276 -6.91 0.96 3.36
CA ILE A 276 -7.79 0.24 2.43
C ILE A 276 -7.40 0.33 0.95
N MET A 277 -6.40 1.14 0.55
CA MET A 277 -6.17 1.49 -0.85
C MET A 277 -5.14 0.58 -1.53
N SER A 278 -5.42 0.19 -2.78
CA SER A 278 -4.40 -0.39 -3.66
C SER A 278 -3.76 0.65 -4.60
N ASN A 279 -2.77 0.21 -5.37
CA ASN A 279 -2.19 0.97 -6.48
C ASN A 279 -3.17 1.17 -7.66
N ARG A 280 -4.29 0.43 -7.68
CA ARG A 280 -5.38 0.56 -8.66
C ARG A 280 -6.61 1.16 -7.99
N GLU A 281 -7.07 2.30 -8.52
CA GLU A 281 -8.35 2.89 -8.08
C GLU A 281 -9.49 1.87 -8.17
N GLY A 282 -10.47 1.92 -7.27
CA GLY A 282 -11.61 1.00 -7.27
C GLY A 282 -11.32 -0.43 -6.81
N ILE A 283 -10.07 -0.77 -6.47
CA ILE A 283 -9.70 -2.02 -5.80
C ILE A 283 -9.23 -1.68 -4.38
N TYR A 284 -9.91 -2.25 -3.39
CA TYR A 284 -9.71 -1.95 -1.97
C TYR A 284 -9.35 -3.21 -1.18
N PHE A 285 -8.60 -3.03 -0.10
CA PHE A 285 -8.27 -4.06 0.88
C PHE A 285 -9.07 -3.82 2.16
N ILE A 286 -9.59 -4.88 2.77
CA ILE A 286 -10.23 -4.82 4.09
C ILE A 286 -9.70 -5.97 4.92
N GLY A 287 -9.47 -5.68 6.21
CA GLY A 287 -9.20 -6.69 7.19
C GLY A 287 -7.76 -7.16 7.17
N SER A 288 -7.55 -8.36 7.68
CA SER A 288 -6.23 -8.94 7.90
C SER A 288 -5.47 -9.28 6.61
N CYS A 289 -6.08 -9.08 5.44
CA CYS A 289 -5.47 -9.30 4.13
C CYS A 289 -4.28 -8.37 3.85
N HIS A 290 -4.24 -7.19 4.48
CA HIS A 290 -3.13 -6.21 4.38
C HIS A 290 -2.24 -6.17 5.64
N GLY A 291 -2.41 -7.13 6.54
CA GLY A 291 -1.64 -7.27 7.78
C GLY A 291 -2.56 -7.49 8.98
N PRO A 292 -2.08 -8.03 10.12
CA PRO A 292 -2.94 -8.29 11.28
C PRO A 292 -3.61 -7.01 11.78
N ILE A 293 -4.94 -7.03 11.89
CA ILE A 293 -5.74 -5.92 12.44
C ILE A 293 -6.37 -6.30 13.77
N TYR A 294 -6.72 -5.30 14.58
CA TYR A 294 -7.41 -5.51 15.86
C TYR A 294 -8.36 -4.37 16.23
N GLY A 295 -9.37 -4.68 17.04
CA GLY A 295 -10.29 -3.70 17.62
C GLY A 295 -11.14 -3.00 16.56
N VAL A 296 -11.19 -1.67 16.63
CA VAL A 296 -12.06 -0.83 15.77
C VAL A 296 -11.54 -0.63 14.35
N GLU A 297 -10.38 -1.21 14.01
CA GLU A 297 -9.76 -1.05 12.69
C GLU A 297 -10.67 -1.58 11.58
N LEU A 298 -11.20 -2.80 11.73
CA LEU A 298 -12.10 -3.40 10.73
C LEU A 298 -13.33 -2.52 10.46
N GLU A 299 -13.98 -2.01 11.52
CA GLU A 299 -15.16 -1.16 11.39
C GLU A 299 -14.83 0.14 10.65
N LYS A 300 -13.69 0.77 10.96
CA LYS A 300 -13.23 1.98 10.27
C LYS A 300 -12.94 1.71 8.80
N GLU A 301 -12.33 0.58 8.48
CA GLU A 301 -12.05 0.19 7.09
C GLU A 301 -13.34 -0.07 6.31
N ILE A 302 -14.30 -0.77 6.91
CA ILE A 302 -15.62 -1.01 6.31
C ILE A 302 -16.33 0.30 6.00
N GLU A 303 -16.39 1.23 6.96
CA GLU A 303 -17.03 2.53 6.74
C GLU A 303 -16.33 3.37 5.66
N THR A 304 -14.98 3.31 5.62
CA THR A 304 -14.20 4.02 4.60
C THR A 304 -14.44 3.42 3.21
N VAL A 305 -14.40 2.10 3.07
CA VAL A 305 -14.68 1.44 1.78
C VAL A 305 -16.11 1.70 1.35
N LYS A 306 -17.09 1.61 2.26
CA LYS A 306 -18.51 1.90 1.97
C LYS A 306 -18.69 3.30 1.40
N ALA A 307 -17.99 4.30 1.93
CA ALA A 307 -18.00 5.65 1.39
C ALA A 307 -17.39 5.72 -0.03
N GLU A 308 -16.24 5.05 -0.26
CA GLU A 308 -15.56 5.03 -1.56
C GLU A 308 -16.37 4.31 -2.64
N VAL A 309 -16.97 3.14 -2.33
CA VAL A 309 -17.77 2.38 -3.30
C VAL A 309 -19.18 2.94 -3.47
N GLY A 310 -19.71 3.63 -2.46
CA GLY A 310 -21.05 4.23 -2.49
C GLY A 310 -21.22 5.27 -3.60
N ARG A 311 -20.13 5.86 -4.09
CA ARG A 311 -20.14 6.78 -5.25
C ARG A 311 -20.59 6.12 -6.56
N PHE A 312 -20.72 4.80 -6.61
CA PHE A 312 -21.16 4.03 -7.76
C PHE A 312 -22.61 3.53 -7.67
N ALA A 313 -23.25 3.63 -6.48
CA ALA A 313 -24.55 3.03 -6.20
C ALA A 313 -25.68 3.49 -7.12
N SER A 314 -25.63 4.73 -7.61
CA SER A 314 -26.64 5.30 -8.52
C SER A 314 -26.50 4.83 -9.98
N GLY A 315 -25.46 4.04 -10.30
CA GLY A 315 -25.10 3.66 -11.66
C GLY A 315 -24.44 4.78 -12.47
N LYS A 316 -24.23 5.95 -11.86
CA LYS A 316 -23.58 7.11 -12.49
C LYS A 316 -22.68 7.83 -11.50
N THR A 317 -21.52 8.27 -11.94
CA THR A 317 -20.61 9.04 -11.09
C THR A 317 -20.07 10.26 -11.80
N ARG A 318 -19.81 11.33 -11.03
CA ARG A 318 -19.33 12.60 -11.55
C ARG A 318 -17.88 12.80 -11.11
N VAL A 319 -16.98 12.93 -12.06
CA VAL A 319 -15.53 13.02 -11.82
C VAL A 319 -14.95 14.29 -12.43
N ALA A 320 -13.96 14.88 -11.76
CA ALA A 320 -13.23 16.01 -12.30
C ALA A 320 -12.37 15.57 -13.50
N SER A 321 -12.60 16.19 -14.66
CA SER A 321 -11.89 15.93 -15.91
C SER A 321 -10.53 16.64 -15.90
N LEU A 322 -9.61 16.11 -15.12
CA LEU A 322 -8.25 16.66 -15.05
C LEU A 322 -7.31 15.94 -16.03
N GLN A 323 -7.65 14.73 -16.47
CA GLN A 323 -6.76 13.73 -17.09
C GLN A 323 -5.94 14.28 -18.27
N PRO A 324 -4.77 13.69 -18.57
CA PRO A 324 -4.00 14.08 -19.74
C PRO A 324 -4.86 14.09 -21.01
N GLN A 325 -4.77 15.18 -21.77
CA GLN A 325 -5.47 15.36 -23.04
C GLN A 325 -4.62 14.83 -24.18
N VAL A 326 -5.26 14.14 -25.12
CA VAL A 326 -4.60 13.53 -26.28
C VAL A 326 -5.00 14.28 -27.55
N ASP A 327 -3.98 14.79 -28.26
CA ASP A 327 -4.10 15.27 -29.63
C ASP A 327 -4.15 14.04 -30.56
N ALA A 328 -5.35 13.71 -31.04
CA ALA A 328 -5.59 12.53 -31.85
C ALA A 328 -4.83 12.54 -33.19
N GLU A 329 -4.60 13.71 -33.80
CA GLU A 329 -3.87 13.83 -35.06
C GLU A 329 -2.38 13.50 -34.89
N LYS A 330 -1.82 13.76 -33.70
CA LYS A 330 -0.44 13.38 -33.35
C LYS A 330 -0.31 11.95 -32.83
N CYS A 331 -1.42 11.30 -32.48
CA CYS A 331 -1.39 9.99 -31.84
C CYS A 331 -1.18 8.87 -32.87
N ALA A 332 0.00 8.25 -32.84
CA ALA A 332 0.33 7.11 -33.70
C ALA A 332 -0.10 5.74 -33.12
N VAL A 333 -0.92 5.72 -32.07
CA VAL A 333 -1.40 4.49 -31.39
C VAL A 333 -0.26 3.50 -31.06
N CYS A 334 0.92 4.01 -30.70
CA CYS A 334 2.11 3.17 -30.44
C CYS A 334 2.05 2.35 -29.13
N LEU A 335 1.01 2.58 -28.31
CA LEU A 335 0.75 1.93 -27.01
C LEU A 335 1.83 2.14 -25.93
N THR A 336 2.78 3.08 -26.12
CA THR A 336 3.77 3.39 -25.08
C THR A 336 3.13 3.93 -23.82
N CYS A 337 2.16 4.83 -23.98
CA CYS A 337 1.39 5.39 -22.88
C CYS A 337 0.64 4.28 -22.11
N TYR A 338 -0.06 3.40 -22.82
CA TYR A 338 -0.75 2.24 -22.27
C TYR A 338 0.16 1.37 -21.39
N ARG A 339 1.31 0.92 -21.93
CA ARG A 339 2.26 0.06 -21.20
C ARG A 339 2.94 0.73 -20.01
N CYS A 340 3.09 2.05 -20.02
CA CYS A 340 3.83 2.75 -18.96
C CYS A 340 2.96 3.21 -17.80
N CYS A 341 1.63 3.19 -17.93
CA CYS A 341 0.70 3.66 -16.92
C CYS A 341 0.64 2.68 -15.73
N PRO A 342 1.07 3.06 -14.52
CA PRO A 342 1.01 2.18 -13.35
C PRO A 342 -0.40 2.05 -12.77
N HIS A 343 -1.38 2.79 -13.30
CA HIS A 343 -2.75 2.86 -12.78
C HIS A 343 -3.77 2.18 -13.68
N HIS A 344 -3.32 1.57 -14.80
CA HIS A 344 -4.22 1.00 -15.81
C HIS A 344 -5.32 1.97 -16.23
N ALA A 345 -4.95 3.22 -16.49
CA ALA A 345 -5.92 4.29 -16.73
C ALA A 345 -6.11 4.63 -18.21
N ILE A 346 -5.52 3.85 -19.13
CA ILE A 346 -5.48 4.19 -20.55
C ILE A 346 -6.23 3.14 -21.36
N GLU A 347 -7.11 3.59 -22.22
CA GLU A 347 -7.80 2.80 -23.24
C GLU A 347 -7.46 3.34 -24.63
N ILE A 348 -7.73 2.53 -25.67
CA ILE A 348 -7.67 2.97 -27.06
C ILE A 348 -9.10 3.07 -27.56
N VAL A 349 -9.51 4.29 -27.92
CA VAL A 349 -10.85 4.55 -28.44
C VAL A 349 -10.78 4.60 -29.95
N HIS A 350 -11.71 3.94 -30.62
CA HIS A 350 -11.91 4.00 -32.06
C HIS A 350 -13.06 4.97 -32.38
N ASP A 351 -12.83 5.90 -33.29
CA ASP A 351 -13.78 6.91 -33.73
C ASP A 351 -13.45 7.32 -35.18
N GLU A 352 -14.37 7.02 -36.10
CA GLU A 352 -14.24 7.28 -37.54
C GLU A 352 -14.06 8.77 -37.87
N SER A 353 -14.49 9.68 -36.97
CA SER A 353 -14.30 11.12 -37.15
C SER A 353 -12.86 11.58 -36.93
N LEU A 354 -12.00 10.74 -36.32
CA LEU A 354 -10.61 11.08 -36.06
C LEU A 354 -9.81 11.10 -37.37
N ASN A 355 -9.20 12.24 -37.65
CA ASN A 355 -8.36 12.47 -38.83
C ASN A 355 -6.92 11.94 -38.64
N ASN A 356 -6.79 10.66 -38.32
CA ASN A 356 -5.52 9.96 -38.26
C ASN A 356 -5.62 8.59 -38.97
N MET A 357 -4.47 7.97 -39.26
CA MET A 357 -4.42 6.73 -40.05
C MET A 357 -5.20 5.55 -39.44
N TYR A 358 -5.43 5.57 -38.12
CA TYR A 358 -6.02 4.44 -37.39
C TYR A 358 -7.49 4.67 -37.01
N HIS A 359 -8.03 5.87 -37.24
CA HIS A 359 -9.30 6.32 -36.65
C HIS A 359 -9.39 5.98 -35.16
N SER A 360 -8.26 6.13 -34.45
CA SER A 360 -8.14 5.70 -33.05
C SER A 360 -7.13 6.53 -32.30
N ALA A 361 -7.35 6.72 -31.01
CA ALA A 361 -6.43 7.45 -30.13
C ALA A 361 -6.45 6.88 -28.71
N ALA A 362 -5.35 7.08 -28.00
CA ALA A 362 -5.34 6.83 -26.56
C ALA A 362 -6.30 7.80 -25.84
N ARG A 363 -7.03 7.29 -24.86
CA ARG A 363 -7.86 8.08 -23.95
C ARG A 363 -7.53 7.65 -22.52
N MET A 364 -7.54 8.63 -21.61
CA MET A 364 -7.34 8.38 -20.19
C MET A 364 -8.71 8.30 -19.51
N ASN A 365 -8.98 7.21 -18.80
CA ASN A 365 -10.15 7.07 -17.96
C ASN A 365 -10.03 8.04 -16.76
N PRO A 366 -10.99 8.96 -16.54
CA PRO A 366 -10.86 9.96 -15.49
C PRO A 366 -11.00 9.41 -14.06
N LEU A 367 -11.65 8.26 -13.85
CA LEU A 367 -11.71 7.60 -12.54
C LEU A 367 -10.42 6.87 -12.19
N ALA A 368 -9.72 6.31 -13.18
CA ALA A 368 -8.46 5.60 -12.97
C ALA A 368 -7.23 6.52 -12.94
N CYS A 369 -7.29 7.66 -13.63
CA CYS A 369 -6.11 8.50 -13.85
C CYS A 369 -5.71 9.34 -12.62
N ARG A 370 -4.63 8.94 -11.95
CA ARG A 370 -4.04 9.68 -10.80
C ARG A 370 -3.14 10.89 -11.16
N HIS A 371 -3.17 11.41 -12.38
CA HIS A 371 -2.46 12.66 -12.73
C HIS A 371 -0.92 12.65 -12.68
N CYS A 372 -0.27 11.49 -12.65
CA CYS A 372 1.18 11.40 -12.50
C CYS A 372 1.99 11.89 -13.72
N GLY A 373 1.37 12.03 -14.90
CA GLY A 373 2.02 12.59 -16.09
C GLY A 373 3.07 11.71 -16.78
N ILE A 374 3.27 10.45 -16.36
CA ILE A 374 4.22 9.51 -16.97
C ILE A 374 3.93 9.32 -18.46
N CYS A 375 2.66 9.13 -18.82
CA CYS A 375 2.24 8.95 -20.22
C CYS A 375 2.56 10.16 -21.11
N SER A 376 2.53 11.37 -20.55
CA SER A 376 2.90 12.60 -21.27
C SER A 376 4.40 12.67 -21.52
N ALA A 377 5.21 12.35 -20.50
CA ALA A 377 6.67 12.31 -20.64
C ALA A 377 7.14 11.25 -21.64
N GLU A 378 6.50 10.07 -21.62
CA GLU A 378 6.86 8.93 -22.48
C GLU A 378 6.28 9.01 -23.90
N CYS A 379 5.36 9.94 -24.18
CA CYS A 379 4.75 10.05 -25.50
C CYS A 379 5.79 10.51 -26.55
N PRO A 380 6.16 9.66 -27.54
CA PRO A 380 7.17 10.04 -28.53
C PRO A 380 6.68 11.14 -29.46
N GLY A 381 5.40 11.12 -29.84
CA GLY A 381 4.78 12.15 -30.70
C GLY A 381 4.37 13.41 -29.94
N LYS A 382 4.60 13.50 -28.62
CA LYS A 382 4.12 14.59 -27.75
C LYS A 382 2.64 14.94 -27.91
N ALA A 383 1.85 13.92 -28.30
CA ALA A 383 0.39 14.00 -28.45
C ALA A 383 -0.32 14.17 -27.10
N ILE A 384 0.30 13.74 -25.99
CA ILE A 384 -0.32 13.74 -24.67
C ILE A 384 0.18 14.94 -23.86
N GLN A 385 -0.74 15.81 -23.47
CA GLN A 385 -0.45 17.00 -22.66
C GLN A 385 -1.26 17.00 -21.37
N LEU A 386 -0.59 17.24 -20.24
CA LEU A 386 -1.26 17.32 -18.95
C LEU A 386 -1.82 18.73 -18.73
N PRO A 387 -3.10 18.90 -18.38
CA PRO A 387 -3.64 20.21 -18.00
C PRO A 387 -2.82 20.86 -16.88
N ASN A 388 -2.60 22.17 -16.96
CA ASN A 388 -1.76 22.99 -16.06
C ASN A 388 -0.24 22.66 -16.05
N TYR A 389 0.18 21.56 -16.68
CA TYR A 389 1.60 21.16 -16.79
C TYR A 389 1.95 20.79 -18.22
N LYS A 390 1.47 21.59 -19.18
CA LYS A 390 1.82 21.41 -20.59
C LYS A 390 3.33 21.62 -20.78
N ASP A 391 3.93 20.91 -21.72
CA ASP A 391 5.37 20.97 -21.96
C ASP A 391 5.84 22.40 -22.23
N GLY A 392 5.05 23.16 -23.00
CA GLY A 392 5.32 24.57 -23.28
C GLY A 392 5.31 25.45 -22.02
N GLN A 393 4.42 25.19 -21.05
CA GLN A 393 4.35 25.96 -19.80
C GLN A 393 5.55 25.67 -18.89
N ILE A 394 5.96 24.40 -18.79
CA ILE A 394 7.16 24.01 -18.04
C ILE A 394 8.40 24.63 -18.69
N LEU A 395 8.54 24.50 -20.01
CA LEU A 395 9.67 25.07 -20.74
C LEU A 395 9.67 26.60 -20.71
N GLN A 396 8.52 27.28 -20.65
CA GLN A 396 8.47 28.75 -20.55
C GLN A 396 9.14 29.26 -19.27
N GLN A 397 9.06 28.50 -18.17
CA GLN A 397 9.70 28.85 -16.90
C GLN A 397 11.24 28.86 -17.03
N LEU A 398 11.81 28.12 -17.99
CA LEU A 398 13.25 28.01 -18.21
C LEU A 398 13.80 29.10 -19.16
N SER A 399 13.26 30.31 -19.17
CA SER A 399 13.65 31.34 -20.16
C SER A 399 15.08 31.84 -19.94
N ARG A 400 15.48 32.07 -18.68
CA ARG A 400 16.83 32.41 -18.24
C ARG A 400 17.11 31.72 -16.90
N PRO A 401 17.43 30.41 -16.92
CA PRO A 401 17.65 29.68 -15.68
C PRO A 401 18.91 30.19 -14.95
N PRO A 402 18.94 30.12 -13.60
CA PRO A 402 20.14 30.34 -12.83
C PRO A 402 21.10 29.14 -13.00
N LYS A 403 22.11 29.05 -12.12
CA LYS A 403 23.13 28.00 -12.18
C LYS A 403 22.56 26.59 -12.13
N ILE A 404 21.50 26.36 -11.35
CA ILE A 404 20.85 25.05 -11.19
C ILE A 404 19.35 25.17 -11.47
N VAL A 405 18.81 24.19 -12.18
CA VAL A 405 17.35 24.01 -12.30
C VAL A 405 16.95 22.72 -11.60
N ALA A 406 15.94 22.76 -10.74
CA ALA A 406 15.39 21.58 -10.11
C ALA A 406 13.94 21.36 -10.53
N PHE A 407 13.64 20.23 -11.16
CA PHE A 407 12.26 19.80 -11.40
C PHE A 407 11.77 19.01 -10.19
N ALA A 408 10.80 19.56 -9.46
CA ALA A 408 10.41 19.06 -8.15
C ALA A 408 9.00 18.46 -8.15
N CYS A 409 8.87 17.24 -7.65
CA CYS A 409 7.59 16.60 -7.40
C CYS A 409 6.79 17.39 -6.36
N GLU A 410 5.56 17.79 -6.69
CA GLU A 410 4.68 18.52 -5.76
C GLU A 410 4.31 17.73 -4.50
N ASN A 411 4.41 16.40 -4.53
CA ASN A 411 4.08 15.56 -3.39
C ASN A 411 5.23 15.39 -2.40
N SER A 412 6.44 15.87 -2.71
CA SER A 412 7.56 15.85 -1.77
C SER A 412 8.57 16.97 -2.03
N GLY A 413 9.18 17.00 -3.21
CA GLY A 413 10.27 17.92 -3.56
C GLY A 413 9.91 19.40 -3.47
N THR A 414 8.73 19.80 -3.94
CA THR A 414 8.30 21.21 -3.86
C THR A 414 8.10 21.63 -2.41
N LEU A 415 7.49 20.77 -1.58
CA LEU A 415 7.28 21.02 -0.15
C LEU A 415 8.62 21.08 0.61
N ALA A 416 9.55 20.18 0.27
CA ALA A 416 10.90 20.19 0.82
C ALA A 416 11.63 21.48 0.44
N ALA A 417 11.50 21.96 -0.80
CA ALA A 417 12.07 23.21 -1.25
C ALA A 417 11.49 24.44 -0.52
N GLU A 418 10.18 24.47 -0.27
CA GLU A 418 9.53 25.52 0.51
C GLU A 418 10.04 25.59 1.94
N LEU A 419 10.27 24.43 2.58
CA LEU A 419 10.89 24.35 3.90
C LEU A 419 12.36 24.76 3.85
N ALA A 420 13.11 24.27 2.86
CA ALA A 420 14.53 24.55 2.67
C ALA A 420 14.81 26.05 2.50
N ASN A 421 13.95 26.75 1.75
CA ASN A 421 13.99 28.20 1.60
C ASN A 421 13.84 28.96 2.94
N LYS A 422 12.99 28.47 3.85
CA LYS A 422 12.83 29.08 5.18
C LYS A 422 14.07 28.89 6.06
N ILE A 423 14.82 27.81 5.83
CA ILE A 423 16.03 27.47 6.60
C ILE A 423 17.23 28.27 6.09
N GLU A 424 17.42 28.35 4.76
CA GLU A 424 18.60 28.94 4.11
C GLU A 424 18.21 29.70 2.83
N PRO A 425 17.62 30.91 2.97
CA PRO A 425 17.07 31.65 1.83
C PRO A 425 18.11 32.12 0.80
N GLU A 426 19.38 32.20 1.18
CA GLU A 426 20.50 32.59 0.31
C GLU A 426 20.73 31.61 -0.85
N LEU A 427 20.38 30.32 -0.68
CA LEU A 427 20.56 29.32 -1.74
C LEU A 427 19.61 29.53 -2.92
N ASN A 428 18.49 30.23 -2.74
CA ASN A 428 17.53 30.49 -3.82
C ASN A 428 18.12 31.28 -4.99
N ALA A 429 19.17 32.07 -4.76
CA ALA A 429 19.84 32.78 -5.85
C ALA A 429 20.53 31.83 -6.85
N LEU A 430 20.83 30.60 -6.44
CA LEU A 430 21.58 29.61 -7.21
C LEU A 430 20.67 28.62 -7.94
N ILE A 431 19.42 28.47 -7.51
CA ILE A 431 18.50 27.42 -7.96
C ILE A 431 17.16 27.99 -8.39
N GLN A 432 16.62 27.45 -9.47
CA GLN A 432 15.22 27.63 -9.84
C GLN A 432 14.47 26.31 -9.66
N VAL A 433 13.48 26.30 -8.78
CA VAL A 433 12.59 25.15 -8.58
C VAL A 433 11.40 25.26 -9.54
N VAL A 434 11.21 24.24 -10.37
CA VAL A 434 10.12 24.10 -11.32
C VAL A 434 9.21 22.97 -10.85
N PRO A 435 8.01 23.27 -10.34
CA PRO A 435 7.11 22.24 -9.85
C PRO A 435 6.55 21.41 -11.00
N VAL A 436 6.42 20.10 -10.75
CA VAL A 436 5.74 19.13 -11.59
C VAL A 436 4.81 18.28 -10.72
N PRO A 437 3.67 17.80 -11.21
CA PRO A 437 2.68 17.10 -10.37
C PRO A 437 3.25 15.81 -9.81
N CYS A 438 4.20 15.22 -10.52
CA CYS A 438 4.97 14.05 -10.13
C CYS A 438 6.31 14.09 -10.86
N SER A 439 7.36 13.54 -10.23
CA SER A 439 8.65 13.33 -10.89
C SER A 439 8.54 12.47 -12.16
N GLY A 440 7.50 11.62 -12.27
CA GLY A 440 7.19 10.83 -13.46
C GLY A 440 6.92 11.68 -14.72
N LYS A 441 6.43 12.92 -14.56
CA LYS A 441 6.17 13.89 -15.65
C LYS A 441 7.44 14.55 -16.19
N ILE A 442 8.56 14.49 -15.47
CA ILE A 442 9.81 15.16 -15.87
C ILE A 442 10.28 14.56 -17.19
N ASP A 443 10.24 15.30 -18.28
CA ASP A 443 10.67 14.82 -19.59
C ASP A 443 12.19 14.91 -19.74
N ALA A 444 12.81 14.00 -20.50
CA ALA A 444 14.22 14.10 -20.86
C ALA A 444 14.51 15.41 -21.60
N LEU A 445 13.54 15.89 -22.40
CA LEU A 445 13.62 17.18 -23.07
C LEU A 445 13.75 18.34 -22.08
N TYR A 446 13.11 18.29 -20.91
CA TYR A 446 13.21 19.36 -19.92
C TYR A 446 14.63 19.47 -19.36
N LEU A 447 15.24 18.32 -19.05
CA LEU A 447 16.60 18.23 -18.53
C LEU A 447 17.60 18.81 -19.55
N LEU A 448 17.48 18.39 -20.81
CA LEU A 448 18.33 18.88 -21.89
C LEU A 448 18.10 20.37 -22.20
N LYS A 449 16.85 20.84 -22.18
CA LYS A 449 16.52 22.26 -22.41
C LYS A 449 16.96 23.17 -21.26
N ALA A 450 16.97 22.69 -20.02
CA ALA A 450 17.52 23.45 -18.91
C ALA A 450 19.03 23.72 -19.12
N LEU A 451 19.79 22.69 -19.49
CA LEU A 451 21.22 22.81 -19.81
C LEU A 451 21.47 23.71 -21.04
N GLU A 452 20.76 23.46 -22.14
CA GLU A 452 20.86 24.25 -23.39
C GLU A 452 20.65 25.75 -23.13
N ARG A 453 19.77 26.12 -22.20
CA ARG A 453 19.39 27.50 -21.91
C ARG A 453 20.21 28.19 -20.82
N GLY A 454 21.23 27.54 -20.28
CA GLY A 454 22.21 28.22 -19.42
C GLY A 454 22.45 27.60 -18.05
N ALA A 455 21.67 26.60 -17.63
CA ALA A 455 21.94 25.90 -16.38
C ALA A 455 23.25 25.10 -16.48
N ASP A 456 24.00 25.05 -15.38
CA ASP A 456 25.22 24.24 -15.26
C ASP A 456 24.95 22.86 -14.68
N GLY A 457 23.83 22.72 -13.95
CA GLY A 457 23.35 21.47 -13.38
C GLY A 457 21.82 21.41 -13.32
N VAL A 458 21.29 20.19 -13.37
CA VAL A 458 19.86 19.91 -13.30
C VAL A 458 19.60 18.84 -12.26
N LEU A 459 18.64 19.10 -11.39
CA LEU A 459 18.18 18.16 -10.37
C LEU A 459 16.76 17.69 -10.66
N LEU A 460 16.53 16.39 -10.47
CA LEU A 460 15.19 15.83 -10.31
C LEU A 460 14.97 15.65 -8.81
N ILE A 461 13.89 16.20 -8.28
CA ILE A 461 13.56 16.05 -6.85
C ILE A 461 12.31 15.20 -6.73
N ALA A 462 12.46 14.00 -6.18
CA ALA A 462 11.43 12.96 -6.16
C ALA A 462 11.11 12.48 -4.74
N CYS A 463 9.99 11.78 -4.59
CA CYS A 463 9.63 11.06 -3.36
C CYS A 463 10.70 10.00 -3.04
N GLN A 464 10.79 9.62 -1.76
CA GLN A 464 11.54 8.43 -1.34
C GLN A 464 11.12 7.19 -2.15
N LYS A 465 12.05 6.27 -2.41
CA LYS A 465 11.88 5.18 -3.39
C LYS A 465 10.62 4.33 -3.14
N GLU A 466 10.36 4.00 -1.88
CA GLU A 466 9.22 3.17 -1.45
C GLU A 466 7.94 3.99 -1.21
N ASN A 467 8.04 5.31 -1.13
CA ASN A 467 6.94 6.20 -0.77
C ASN A 467 6.47 7.06 -1.97
N CYS A 468 6.44 6.48 -3.17
CA CYS A 468 5.89 7.19 -4.32
C CYS A 468 4.37 7.26 -4.22
N LYS A 469 3.79 8.47 -4.15
CA LYS A 469 2.32 8.66 -4.20
C LYS A 469 1.64 7.99 -5.39
N TYR A 470 2.33 7.92 -6.52
CA TYR A 470 1.80 7.38 -7.77
C TYR A 470 2.51 6.10 -8.21
N SER A 471 3.02 5.34 -7.23
CA SER A 471 3.65 4.02 -7.35
C SER A 471 5.01 4.01 -8.09
N ARG A 472 5.09 4.52 -9.31
CA ARG A 472 6.30 4.38 -10.16
C ARG A 472 6.90 5.69 -10.66
N GLY A 473 6.41 6.84 -10.19
CA GLY A 473 6.86 8.16 -10.66
C GLY A 473 8.35 8.45 -10.41
N ASN A 474 8.83 8.16 -9.20
CA ASN A 474 10.22 8.30 -8.79
C ASN A 474 11.14 7.31 -9.54
N VAL A 475 10.75 6.04 -9.66
CA VAL A 475 11.50 5.01 -10.39
C VAL A 475 11.66 5.39 -11.87
N ARG A 476 10.61 5.93 -12.50
CA ARG A 476 10.69 6.45 -13.87
C ARG A 476 11.63 7.65 -13.98
N ALA A 477 11.64 8.54 -12.99
CA ALA A 477 12.56 9.67 -12.96
C ALA A 477 14.02 9.22 -12.82
N ASP A 478 14.31 8.21 -12.00
CA ASP A 478 15.63 7.58 -11.88
C ASP A 478 16.12 7.04 -13.23
N GLN A 479 15.28 6.23 -13.90
CA GLN A 479 15.59 5.67 -15.21
C GLN A 479 15.87 6.76 -16.24
N ARG A 480 15.11 7.86 -16.18
CA ARG A 480 15.24 8.98 -17.10
C ARG A 480 16.49 9.81 -16.85
N LYS A 481 16.87 9.99 -15.58
CA LYS A 481 18.16 10.58 -15.20
C LYS A 481 19.30 9.77 -15.80
N GLU A 482 19.30 8.45 -15.63
CA GLU A 482 20.34 7.58 -16.21
C GLU A 482 20.36 7.62 -17.74
N LEU A 483 19.19 7.69 -18.39
CA LEU A 483 19.10 7.83 -19.84
C LEU A 483 19.75 9.13 -20.32
N VAL A 484 19.45 10.26 -19.67
CA VAL A 484 20.02 11.56 -20.05
C VAL A 484 21.51 11.61 -19.76
N ARG A 485 21.95 11.09 -18.61
CA ARG A 485 23.37 10.98 -18.23
C ARG A 485 24.18 10.27 -19.32
N LYS A 486 23.74 9.06 -19.72
CA LYS A 486 24.40 8.28 -20.79
C LYS A 486 24.39 8.99 -22.14
N ARG A 487 23.34 9.75 -22.46
CA ARG A 487 23.26 10.52 -23.71
C ARG A 487 24.23 11.68 -23.73
N LEU A 488 24.41 12.39 -22.61
CA LEU A 488 25.41 13.45 -22.48
C LEU A 488 26.82 12.89 -22.67
N GLU A 489 27.15 11.78 -21.99
CA GLU A 489 28.45 11.12 -22.10
C GLU A 489 28.74 10.67 -23.55
N ALA A 490 27.74 10.13 -24.24
CA ALA A 490 27.87 9.70 -25.63
C ALA A 490 28.21 10.83 -26.62
N ILE A 491 27.86 12.09 -26.28
CA ILE A 491 28.18 13.27 -27.10
C ILE A 491 29.38 14.06 -26.54
N GLY A 492 30.13 13.48 -25.60
CA GLY A 492 31.34 14.09 -25.02
C GLY A 492 31.05 15.18 -23.99
N LEU A 493 29.85 15.19 -23.39
CA LEU A 493 29.46 16.10 -22.32
C LEU A 493 29.39 15.37 -20.98
N GLU A 494 29.52 16.10 -19.88
CA GLU A 494 29.58 15.52 -18.54
C GLU A 494 28.18 15.13 -18.06
N GLY A 495 27.94 13.82 -17.93
CA GLY A 495 26.66 13.29 -17.44
C GLY A 495 26.33 13.70 -16.00
N ASP A 496 27.36 13.93 -15.18
CA ASP A 496 27.27 14.30 -13.75
C ASP A 496 26.57 15.65 -13.49
N ARG A 497 26.26 16.40 -14.55
CA ARG A 497 25.44 17.62 -14.51
C ARG A 497 23.96 17.34 -14.27
N VAL A 498 23.50 16.10 -14.41
CA VAL A 498 22.10 15.71 -14.16
C VAL A 498 22.06 14.69 -13.04
N ASP A 499 21.33 14.99 -11.98
CA ASP A 499 21.21 14.08 -10.83
C ASP A 499 19.78 14.04 -10.27
N ILE A 500 19.51 13.05 -9.44
CA ILE A 500 18.24 12.87 -8.75
C ILE A 500 18.45 12.84 -7.24
N VAL A 501 17.52 13.48 -6.53
CA VAL A 501 17.50 13.51 -5.07
C VAL A 501 16.14 13.01 -4.60
N HIS A 502 16.17 12.06 -3.67
CA HIS A 502 14.98 11.57 -3.00
C HIS A 502 14.82 12.24 -1.65
N VAL A 503 13.75 13.00 -1.48
CA VAL A 503 13.43 13.70 -0.23
C VAL A 503 11.96 13.56 0.11
N ALA A 504 11.66 13.47 1.40
CA ALA A 504 10.33 13.62 1.96
C ALA A 504 9.99 15.12 2.13
N ALA A 505 8.70 15.43 2.27
CA ALA A 505 8.22 16.82 2.35
C ALA A 505 8.82 17.63 3.51
N ASN A 506 9.25 16.98 4.59
CA ASN A 506 9.85 17.58 5.78
C ASN A 506 11.39 17.64 5.76
N GLN A 507 12.04 17.24 4.66
CA GLN A 507 13.50 17.12 4.57
C GLN A 507 14.18 18.35 3.95
N GLY A 508 13.90 19.53 4.51
CA GLY A 508 14.44 20.81 4.01
C GLY A 508 15.97 20.92 4.14
N ASN A 509 16.56 20.40 5.21
CA ASN A 509 18.02 20.38 5.39
C ASN A 509 18.70 19.52 4.32
N GLN A 510 18.20 18.31 4.08
CA GLN A 510 18.74 17.39 3.07
C GLN A 510 18.60 17.98 1.65
N PHE A 511 17.53 18.74 1.40
CA PHE A 511 17.37 19.47 0.15
C PHE A 511 18.49 20.52 -0.04
N ASN A 512 18.77 21.34 0.97
CA ASN A 512 19.86 22.33 0.92
C ASN A 512 21.25 21.70 0.76
N GLU A 513 21.51 20.60 1.46
CA GLU A 513 22.75 19.82 1.29
C GLU A 513 22.92 19.34 -0.15
N SER A 514 21.83 18.87 -0.77
CA SER A 514 21.84 18.42 -2.17
C SER A 514 22.11 19.57 -3.15
N ILE A 515 21.59 20.76 -2.88
CA ILE A 515 21.92 21.96 -3.66
C ILE A 515 23.43 22.26 -3.54
N ARG A 516 23.96 22.34 -2.32
CA ARG A 516 25.39 22.63 -2.10
C ARG A 516 26.29 21.60 -2.80
N SER A 517 25.93 20.32 -2.72
CA SER A 517 26.61 19.23 -3.42
C SER A 517 26.62 19.44 -4.93
N MET A 518 25.46 19.76 -5.52
CA MET A 518 25.36 20.05 -6.96
C MET A 518 26.15 21.32 -7.33
N VAL A 519 26.09 22.39 -6.53
CA VAL A 519 26.86 23.63 -6.75
C VAL A 519 28.37 23.34 -6.78
N ALA A 520 28.86 22.59 -5.79
CA ALA A 520 30.27 22.21 -5.71
C ALA A 520 30.69 21.39 -6.94
N ARG A 521 29.85 20.43 -7.36
CA ARG A 521 30.08 19.61 -8.55
C ARG A 521 30.15 20.45 -9.82
N VAL A 522 29.17 21.30 -10.09
CA VAL A 522 29.16 22.11 -11.33
C VAL A 522 30.24 23.19 -11.32
N ASN A 523 30.71 23.65 -10.16
CA ASN A 523 31.89 24.51 -10.07
C ASN A 523 33.16 23.82 -10.54
N GLN A 524 33.33 22.54 -10.21
CA GLN A 524 34.47 21.74 -10.67
C GLN A 524 34.40 21.45 -12.17
N LEU A 525 33.19 21.18 -12.69
CA LEU A 525 32.96 20.95 -14.12
C LEU A 525 33.00 22.24 -14.97
N GLY A 526 32.94 23.41 -14.33
CA GLY A 526 32.84 24.69 -15.02
C GLY A 526 31.49 24.91 -15.71
N SER A 527 31.38 26.05 -16.42
CA SER A 527 30.17 26.40 -17.16
C SER A 527 29.87 25.34 -18.22
N TYR A 528 28.60 24.94 -18.33
CA TYR A 528 28.18 23.98 -19.35
C TYR A 528 28.57 24.47 -20.76
N PRO A 529 29.31 23.67 -21.55
CA PRO A 529 29.82 24.10 -22.84
C PRO A 529 28.76 24.08 -23.95
N GLY A 530 27.68 23.30 -23.79
CA GLY A 530 26.58 23.20 -24.75
C GLY A 530 25.51 24.29 -24.65
N LYS A 531 25.81 25.43 -24.00
CA LYS A 531 24.87 26.55 -23.86
C LYS A 531 24.67 27.23 -25.22
N VAL A 532 23.41 27.41 -25.61
CA VAL A 532 23.08 28.23 -26.77
C VAL A 532 23.04 29.68 -26.32
N ILE A 533 24.10 30.42 -26.63
CA ILE A 533 24.13 31.88 -26.47
C ILE A 533 23.11 32.45 -27.46
N ARG A 534 21.98 32.95 -26.95
CA ARG A 534 20.97 33.67 -27.75
C ARG A 534 21.09 35.17 -27.58
#